data_AF-M4ED37-F1
#
_entry.id   AF-M4ED37-F1
#
_cell.length_a   1.000
_cell.length_b   1.000
_cell.length_c   1.000
_cell.angle_alpha   90.00
_cell.angle_beta   90.00
_cell.angle_gamma   90.00
#
_symmetry.space_group_name_H-M   'P 1'
#
loop_
_entity.id
_entity.type
_entity.pdbx_description
1 polymer ?
#
loop_
_entity_poly.entity_id
_entity_poly.type
_entity_poly.pdbx_seq_one_letter_code
_entity_poly.pdbx_strand_id
1 'polypeptide(L)'
;MTLEKKPVGVDRIIEKKEDKISQLPDCLLYEILLNLPTKDVIKASLLCRRWRDLWQSVLGLDLEFKGPRDFDKYGFFYRFLDVKRDVCLQRIKLRYVRYKDNTYNETTIDTAIKQKIQHLDVGYVDPKRRKDIRLRLIKIPPTIYTSCERLVSLKLYRATLPTPPQSVSLPCLKFMDLKQIWFVGSFVMDMLIAVCPALETLTVDLLYGVEVPSPSLLNSRYIERIIMNDLSSIVKLYFVGLISSVENYLHLLTVISRVRELTISSDILTVHRKFSKSESLPQFHKLSFLSVKAINNFGFWEHLLVFLEKCPNLKSLVMDFKSYNYGLNFFDVPQCVLSSLEFVEVRAKDMADMKKIGRYFMANSTALKKFTLRLDQIEEEHYVILNELFALPRQSMECEVVVRCRAFGTCKPFSLFTCANGFS
;
A
#
# COMPACT_ATOMS: atom_id res chain seq x y z
N MET A 1 -76.01 1.60 29.30
CA MET A 1 -75.30 2.89 29.22
C MET A 1 -73.99 2.74 29.97
N THR A 2 -72.96 2.27 29.29
CA THR A 2 -71.57 2.24 29.76
C THR A 2 -70.69 2.14 28.52
N LEU A 3 -69.84 3.15 28.36
CA LEU A 3 -68.93 3.38 27.26
C LEU A 3 -67.68 2.52 27.45
N GLU A 4 -67.29 1.73 26.45
CA GLU A 4 -65.88 1.33 26.32
C GLU A 4 -65.39 1.54 24.89
N LYS A 5 -64.25 2.25 24.83
CA LYS A 5 -63.62 2.88 23.68
C LYS A 5 -62.93 1.83 22.81
N LYS A 6 -63.14 1.90 21.49
CA LYS A 6 -62.22 1.29 20.51
C LYS A 6 -60.87 2.03 20.56
N PRO A 7 -59.72 1.34 20.51
CA PRO A 7 -58.44 2.01 20.55
C PRO A 7 -58.17 2.74 19.24
N VAL A 8 -57.60 3.92 19.41
CA VAL A 8 -57.12 4.88 18.41
C VAL A 8 -56.15 4.20 17.45
N GLY A 9 -56.34 4.43 16.15
CA GLY A 9 -55.42 4.01 15.11
C GLY A 9 -54.03 4.61 15.37
N VAL A 10 -53.02 3.75 15.45
CA VAL A 10 -51.62 4.17 15.43
C VAL A 10 -51.28 4.48 13.98
N ASP A 11 -51.46 5.75 13.58
CA ASP A 11 -50.82 6.27 12.38
C ASP A 11 -49.31 6.11 12.56
N ARG A 12 -48.73 5.13 11.85
CA ARG A 12 -47.29 5.04 11.70
C ARG A 12 -46.85 6.28 10.91
N ILE A 13 -46.35 7.30 11.63
CA ILE A 13 -45.57 8.37 11.04
C ILE A 13 -44.33 7.70 10.44
N ILE A 14 -44.40 7.36 9.15
CA ILE A 14 -43.22 7.03 8.37
C ILE A 14 -42.49 8.36 8.23
N GLU A 15 -41.48 8.61 9.08
CA GLU A 15 -40.50 9.65 8.81
C GLU A 15 -39.97 9.41 7.40
N LYS A 16 -40.34 10.31 6.48
CA LYS A 16 -39.79 10.35 5.13
C LYS A 16 -38.31 10.68 5.31
N LYS A 17 -37.46 9.65 5.35
CA LYS A 17 -36.02 9.83 5.26
C LYS A 17 -35.76 10.65 4.00
N GLU A 18 -35.35 11.90 4.18
CA GLU A 18 -34.98 12.75 3.07
C GLU A 18 -33.87 12.08 2.27
N ASP A 19 -34.08 11.99 0.95
CA ASP A 19 -33.07 11.49 0.04
C ASP A 19 -32.00 12.56 -0.21
N LYS A 20 -31.07 12.66 0.74
CA LYS A 20 -29.95 13.61 0.69
C LYS A 20 -28.98 13.32 -0.45
N ILE A 21 -28.92 12.09 -0.95
CA ILE A 21 -28.03 11.72 -2.06
C ILE A 21 -28.59 12.30 -3.35
N SER A 22 -29.89 12.16 -3.60
CA SER A 22 -30.54 12.79 -4.76
C SER A 22 -30.55 14.32 -4.72
N GLN A 23 -30.18 14.96 -3.61
CA GLN A 23 -30.01 16.42 -3.54
C GLN A 23 -28.61 16.90 -3.92
N LEU A 24 -27.62 16.00 -4.03
CA LEU A 24 -26.26 16.38 -4.41
C LEU A 24 -26.21 16.89 -5.86
N PRO A 25 -25.35 17.87 -6.19
CA PRO A 25 -25.06 18.25 -7.56
C PRO A 25 -24.52 17.08 -8.41
N ASP A 26 -24.78 17.13 -9.71
CA ASP A 26 -24.38 16.09 -10.65
C ASP A 26 -22.87 15.82 -10.66
N CYS A 27 -22.04 16.84 -10.42
CA CYS A 27 -20.58 16.67 -10.31
C CYS A 27 -20.16 15.78 -9.13
N LEU A 28 -20.83 15.90 -7.97
CA LEU A 28 -20.54 15.05 -6.81
C LEU A 28 -21.11 13.64 -7.01
N LEU A 29 -22.29 13.53 -7.62
CA LEU A 29 -22.87 12.24 -7.98
C LEU A 29 -21.99 11.49 -8.98
N TYR A 30 -21.45 12.20 -9.97
CA TYR A 30 -20.49 11.65 -10.93
C TYR A 30 -19.26 11.07 -10.22
N GLU A 31 -18.64 11.82 -9.30
CA GLU A 31 -17.49 11.35 -8.53
C GLU A 31 -17.82 10.13 -7.65
N ILE A 32 -19.02 10.09 -7.06
CA ILE A 32 -19.50 8.92 -6.32
C ILE A 32 -19.60 7.71 -7.27
N LEU A 33 -20.29 7.86 -8.40
CA LEU A 33 -20.47 6.78 -9.38
C LEU A 33 -19.15 6.29 -9.95
N LEU A 34 -18.22 7.21 -10.24
CA LEU A 34 -16.89 6.89 -10.74
C LEU A 34 -16.15 5.95 -9.79
N ASN A 35 -16.42 6.04 -8.48
CA ASN A 35 -15.79 5.24 -7.43
C ASN A 35 -16.51 3.94 -7.07
N LEU A 36 -17.68 3.67 -7.65
CA LEU A 36 -18.43 2.43 -7.43
C LEU A 36 -18.10 1.34 -8.48
N PRO A 37 -18.28 0.05 -8.15
CA PRO A 37 -18.22 -1.01 -9.15
C PRO A 37 -19.24 -0.78 -10.27
N THR A 38 -18.86 -0.97 -11.53
CA THR A 38 -19.74 -0.74 -12.70
C THR A 38 -21.08 -1.45 -12.57
N LYS A 39 -21.07 -2.67 -12.02
CA LYS A 39 -22.28 -3.45 -11.77
C LYS A 39 -23.28 -2.71 -10.88
N ASP A 40 -22.80 -2.04 -9.84
CA ASP A 40 -23.64 -1.34 -8.88
C ASP A 40 -24.13 -0.01 -9.45
N VAL A 41 -23.31 0.66 -10.26
CA VAL A 41 -23.74 1.85 -11.02
C VAL A 41 -24.83 1.51 -12.03
N ILE A 42 -24.69 0.40 -12.78
CA ILE A 42 -25.71 -0.08 -13.71
C ILE A 42 -27.01 -0.43 -12.96
N LYS A 43 -26.93 -1.03 -11.77
CA LYS A 43 -28.14 -1.26 -10.96
C LYS A 43 -28.78 0.04 -10.52
N ALA A 44 -27.97 1.02 -10.09
CA ALA A 44 -28.46 2.32 -9.68
C ALA A 44 -29.13 3.08 -10.84
N SER A 45 -28.62 2.96 -12.08
CA SER A 45 -29.24 3.57 -13.26
C SER A 45 -30.60 2.98 -13.65
N LEU A 46 -30.98 1.84 -13.07
CA LEU A 46 -32.33 1.28 -13.19
C LEU A 46 -33.30 1.91 -12.17
N LEU A 47 -32.81 2.59 -11.13
CA LEU A 47 -33.64 3.17 -10.08
C LEU A 47 -34.31 4.47 -10.52
N CYS A 48 -33.64 5.33 -11.29
CA CYS A 48 -34.26 6.53 -11.85
C CYS A 48 -33.54 7.06 -13.12
N ARG A 49 -34.20 7.98 -13.84
CA ARG A 49 -33.67 8.60 -15.06
C ARG A 49 -32.36 9.35 -14.83
N ARG A 50 -32.27 10.13 -13.74
CA ARG A 50 -31.06 10.91 -13.42
C ARG A 50 -29.82 10.04 -13.27
N TRP A 51 -29.92 8.90 -12.56
CA TRP A 51 -28.81 7.96 -12.45
C TRP A 51 -28.45 7.29 -13.78
N ARG A 52 -29.41 7.13 -14.69
CA ARG A 52 -29.18 6.64 -16.05
C ARG A 52 -28.40 7.63 -16.89
N ASP A 53 -28.78 8.89 -16.86
CA ASP A 53 -28.12 9.96 -17.60
C ASP A 53 -26.71 10.18 -17.06
N LEU A 54 -26.55 10.21 -15.73
CA LEU A 54 -25.25 10.31 -15.06
C LEU A 54 -24.34 9.13 -15.40
N TRP A 55 -24.86 7.90 -15.40
CA TRP A 55 -24.09 6.72 -15.78
C TRP A 55 -23.55 6.82 -17.22
N GLN A 56 -24.33 7.36 -18.15
CA GLN A 56 -23.85 7.61 -19.51
C GLN A 56 -22.70 8.61 -19.54
N SER A 57 -22.55 9.49 -18.56
CA SER A 57 -21.41 10.40 -18.47
C SER A 57 -20.17 9.77 -17.81
N VAL A 58 -20.30 8.69 -17.02
CA VAL A 58 -19.20 8.06 -16.28
C VAL A 58 -18.07 7.58 -17.21
N LEU A 59 -16.85 8.09 -16.98
CA LEU A 59 -15.64 7.74 -17.74
C LEU A 59 -14.77 6.70 -17.04
N GLY A 60 -15.39 5.90 -16.16
CA GLY A 60 -14.74 4.83 -15.40
C GLY A 60 -15.35 3.48 -15.68
N LEU A 61 -14.50 2.46 -15.73
CA LEU A 61 -14.90 1.07 -15.86
C LEU A 61 -14.23 0.24 -14.76
N ASP A 62 -15.03 -0.37 -13.88
CA ASP A 62 -14.59 -1.35 -12.87
C ASP A 62 -15.29 -2.69 -13.10
N LEU A 63 -14.55 -3.68 -13.60
CA LEU A 63 -15.07 -5.02 -13.93
C LEU A 63 -14.27 -6.11 -13.23
N GLU A 64 -15.01 -7.09 -12.71
CA GLU A 64 -14.48 -8.32 -12.14
C GLU A 64 -14.86 -9.52 -13.03
N PHE A 65 -13.87 -10.26 -13.52
CA PHE A 65 -14.01 -11.47 -14.33
C PHE A 65 -13.75 -12.70 -13.49
N LYS A 66 -14.66 -13.68 -13.53
CA LYS A 66 -14.52 -14.98 -12.86
C LYS A 66 -13.85 -16.03 -13.73
N GLY A 67 -13.53 -15.72 -14.98
CA GLY A 67 -12.85 -16.61 -15.90
C GLY A 67 -13.17 -16.30 -17.36
N PRO A 68 -12.75 -17.16 -18.29
CA PRO A 68 -12.99 -16.98 -19.73
C PRO A 68 -14.48 -17.09 -20.10
N ARG A 69 -15.28 -17.77 -19.27
CA ARG A 69 -16.72 -17.99 -19.49
C ARG A 69 -17.60 -16.78 -19.15
N ASP A 70 -17.03 -15.69 -18.65
CA ASP A 70 -17.77 -14.43 -18.38
C ASP A 70 -18.05 -13.67 -19.69
N PHE A 71 -18.57 -14.35 -20.72
CA PHE A 71 -18.79 -13.81 -22.07
C PHE A 71 -19.61 -12.51 -22.06
N ASP A 72 -20.64 -12.44 -21.22
CA ASP A 72 -21.46 -11.23 -21.09
C ASP A 72 -20.65 -10.02 -20.62
N LYS A 73 -19.69 -10.21 -19.70
CA LYS A 73 -18.84 -9.12 -19.21
C LYS A 73 -17.80 -8.71 -20.25
N TYR A 74 -17.25 -9.66 -20.99
CA TYR A 74 -16.36 -9.34 -22.10
C TYR A 74 -17.13 -8.58 -23.20
N GLY A 75 -18.31 -9.06 -23.59
CA GLY A 75 -19.17 -8.39 -24.57
C GLY A 75 -19.63 -7.00 -24.08
N PHE A 76 -19.87 -6.82 -22.79
CA PHE A 76 -20.12 -5.51 -22.19
C PHE A 76 -18.88 -4.61 -22.26
N PHE A 77 -17.70 -5.12 -21.90
CA PHE A 77 -16.44 -4.39 -21.95
C PHE A 77 -16.17 -3.81 -23.35
N TYR A 78 -16.22 -4.64 -24.40
CA TYR A 78 -15.95 -4.18 -25.75
C TYR A 78 -16.99 -3.16 -26.24
N ARG A 79 -18.28 -3.39 -25.94
CA ARG A 79 -19.35 -2.41 -26.27
C ARG A 79 -19.17 -1.09 -25.53
N PHE A 80 -18.79 -1.13 -24.26
CA PHE A 80 -18.54 0.08 -23.48
C PHE A 80 -17.38 0.89 -24.08
N LEU A 81 -16.28 0.22 -24.44
CA LEU A 81 -15.14 0.88 -25.08
C LEU A 81 -15.50 1.45 -26.46
N ASP A 82 -16.34 0.77 -27.23
CA ASP A 82 -16.79 1.26 -28.54
C ASP A 82 -17.65 2.52 -28.41
N VAL A 83 -18.60 2.53 -27.46
CA VAL A 83 -19.43 3.71 -27.13
C VAL A 83 -18.58 4.87 -26.60
N LYS A 84 -17.43 4.58 -25.98
CA LYS A 84 -16.53 5.57 -25.40
C LYS A 84 -15.29 5.83 -26.23
N ARG A 85 -15.23 5.35 -27.47
CA ARG A 85 -14.03 5.42 -28.33
C ARG A 85 -13.49 6.85 -28.47
N ASP A 86 -14.37 7.83 -28.59
CA ASP A 86 -14.00 9.24 -28.79
C ASP A 86 -13.84 10.03 -27.49
N VAL A 87 -14.09 9.40 -26.34
CA VAL A 87 -14.00 10.03 -25.03
C VAL A 87 -12.77 9.50 -24.29
N CYS A 88 -11.96 10.41 -23.75
CA CYS A 88 -10.81 10.03 -22.93
C CYS A 88 -11.30 9.40 -21.62
N LEU A 89 -11.35 8.07 -21.57
CA LEU A 89 -11.67 7.33 -20.35
C LEU A 89 -10.73 7.74 -19.23
N GLN A 90 -11.27 7.99 -18.06
CA GLN A 90 -10.48 8.42 -16.90
C GLN A 90 -9.86 7.22 -16.21
N ARG A 91 -10.63 6.14 -16.02
CA ARG A 91 -10.22 5.00 -15.18
C ARG A 91 -10.67 3.66 -15.73
N ILE A 92 -9.77 2.70 -15.82
CA ILE A 92 -10.10 1.30 -16.07
C ILE A 92 -9.51 0.44 -14.96
N LYS A 93 -10.37 -0.36 -14.33
CA LYS A 93 -10.04 -1.32 -13.30
C LYS A 93 -10.54 -2.70 -13.71
N LEU A 94 -9.61 -3.64 -13.87
CA LEU A 94 -9.88 -5.01 -14.26
C LEU A 94 -9.41 -5.95 -13.16
N ARG A 95 -10.32 -6.80 -12.69
CA ARG A 95 -10.08 -7.76 -11.63
C ARG A 95 -10.36 -9.17 -12.12
N TYR A 96 -9.44 -10.09 -11.87
CA TYR A 96 -9.60 -11.49 -12.26
C TYR A 96 -9.69 -12.37 -11.01
N VAL A 97 -10.78 -13.13 -10.86
CA VAL A 97 -10.96 -14.03 -9.72
C VAL A 97 -10.24 -15.34 -10.00
N ARG A 98 -9.52 -15.84 -8.98
CA ARG A 98 -8.76 -17.08 -9.09
C ARG A 98 -9.65 -18.33 -9.05
N TYR A 99 -9.68 -19.08 -10.15
CA TYR A 99 -10.20 -20.45 -10.28
C TYR A 99 -9.14 -21.38 -10.90
N LYS A 100 -9.36 -22.70 -10.81
CA LYS A 100 -8.40 -23.73 -11.27
C LYS A 100 -8.02 -23.60 -12.75
N ASP A 101 -8.92 -23.08 -13.59
CA ASP A 101 -8.72 -22.95 -15.05
C ASP A 101 -8.19 -21.59 -15.50
N ASN A 102 -7.85 -20.69 -14.57
CA ASN A 102 -7.38 -19.30 -14.72
C ASN A 102 -6.73 -18.87 -16.06
N THR A 103 -7.51 -18.70 -17.11
CA THR A 103 -7.11 -17.97 -18.31
C THR A 103 -7.71 -16.57 -18.21
N TYR A 104 -6.84 -15.57 -18.07
CA TYR A 104 -7.23 -14.18 -18.31
C TYR A 104 -7.13 -13.95 -19.82
N ASN A 105 -7.91 -13.00 -20.33
CA ASN A 105 -7.85 -12.62 -21.73
C ASN A 105 -6.81 -11.50 -21.93
N GLU A 106 -5.65 -11.84 -22.49
CA GLU A 106 -4.58 -10.89 -22.84
C GLU A 106 -5.09 -9.74 -23.72
N THR A 107 -5.97 -10.05 -24.67
CA THR A 107 -6.51 -9.04 -25.61
C THR A 107 -7.36 -7.98 -24.91
N THR A 108 -8.06 -8.34 -23.83
CA THR A 108 -8.86 -7.40 -23.04
C THR A 108 -7.97 -6.35 -22.37
N ILE A 109 -6.81 -6.76 -21.87
CA ILE A 109 -5.85 -5.86 -21.21
C ILE A 109 -5.21 -4.94 -22.25
N ASP A 110 -4.76 -5.49 -23.38
CA ASP A 110 -4.19 -4.70 -24.47
C ASP A 110 -5.19 -3.67 -25.02
N THR A 111 -6.45 -4.07 -25.17
CA THR A 111 -7.52 -3.17 -25.61
C THR A 111 -7.77 -2.05 -24.60
N ALA A 112 -7.73 -2.34 -23.30
CA ALA A 112 -7.86 -1.34 -22.24
C ALA A 112 -6.69 -0.34 -22.23
N ILE A 113 -5.46 -0.83 -22.41
CA ILE A 113 -4.24 -0.01 -22.44
C ILE A 113 -4.21 0.95 -23.63
N LYS A 114 -4.76 0.53 -24.77
CA LYS A 114 -4.90 1.37 -25.97
C LYS A 114 -5.92 2.50 -25.81
N GLN A 115 -6.76 2.45 -24.77
CA GLN A 115 -7.60 3.59 -24.42
C GLN A 115 -6.71 4.66 -23.78
N LYS A 116 -6.88 5.92 -24.15
CA LYS A 116 -6.08 7.06 -23.65
C LYS A 116 -6.40 7.38 -22.18
N ILE A 117 -6.15 6.44 -21.28
CA ILE A 117 -6.58 6.45 -19.88
C ILE A 117 -5.62 7.18 -18.94
N GLN A 118 -6.17 7.68 -17.83
CA GLN A 118 -5.38 8.30 -16.76
C GLN A 118 -5.07 7.33 -15.61
N HIS A 119 -5.94 6.35 -15.37
CA HIS A 119 -5.78 5.40 -14.27
C HIS A 119 -6.03 3.97 -14.74
N LEU A 120 -5.00 3.13 -14.63
CA LEU A 120 -5.08 1.69 -14.92
C LEU A 120 -4.87 0.89 -13.65
N ASP A 121 -5.80 -0.02 -13.38
CA ASP A 121 -5.72 -0.90 -12.22
C ASP A 121 -6.05 -2.36 -12.59
N VAL A 122 -5.03 -3.21 -12.74
CA VAL A 122 -5.18 -4.59 -13.23
C VAL A 122 -4.62 -5.57 -12.21
N GLY A 123 -5.39 -6.61 -11.88
CA GLY A 123 -4.86 -7.63 -10.98
C GLY A 123 -5.81 -8.77 -10.65
N TYR A 124 -5.29 -9.76 -9.94
CA TYR A 124 -6.11 -10.83 -9.40
C TYR A 124 -6.85 -10.43 -8.11
N VAL A 125 -8.00 -11.04 -7.88
CA VAL A 125 -8.67 -11.07 -6.57
C VAL A 125 -8.45 -12.46 -6.01
N ASP A 126 -7.83 -12.53 -4.83
CA ASP A 126 -7.72 -13.78 -4.07
C ASP A 126 -8.81 -13.83 -2.99
N PRO A 127 -9.94 -14.53 -3.24
CA PRO A 127 -11.03 -14.61 -2.28
C PRO A 127 -10.69 -15.41 -1.01
N LYS A 128 -9.57 -16.15 -0.98
CA LYS A 128 -9.23 -17.06 0.15
C LYS A 128 -7.83 -16.85 0.73
N ARG A 129 -7.09 -15.82 0.31
CA ARG A 129 -5.68 -15.57 0.71
C ARG A 129 -4.82 -16.84 0.68
N ARG A 130 -5.07 -17.74 -0.27
CA ARG A 130 -4.37 -19.03 -0.29
C ARG A 130 -2.96 -18.82 -0.81
N LYS A 131 -1.96 -19.26 -0.02
CA LYS A 131 -0.53 -19.34 -0.40
C LYS A 131 -0.25 -20.39 -1.49
N ASP A 132 -1.21 -20.62 -2.39
CA ASP A 132 -1.03 -21.60 -3.46
C ASP A 132 0.01 -21.08 -4.46
N ILE A 133 1.13 -21.79 -4.52
CA ILE A 133 2.40 -21.49 -5.18
C ILE A 133 2.35 -21.63 -6.71
N ARG A 134 1.27 -22.19 -7.28
CA ARG A 134 1.05 -22.20 -8.74
C ARG A 134 0.63 -20.79 -9.21
N LEU A 135 1.61 -19.90 -9.33
CA LEU A 135 1.49 -18.49 -9.70
C LEU A 135 1.23 -18.34 -11.20
N ARG A 136 -0.04 -18.27 -11.60
CA ARG A 136 -0.38 -17.65 -12.89
C ARG A 136 -0.33 -16.13 -12.70
N LEU A 137 0.48 -15.48 -13.53
CA LEU A 137 0.66 -14.04 -13.55
C LEU A 137 -0.04 -13.47 -14.79
N ILE A 138 -0.60 -12.27 -14.65
CA ILE A 138 -1.18 -11.53 -15.77
C ILE A 138 -0.05 -10.99 -16.64
N LYS A 139 0.06 -11.40 -17.90
CA LYS A 139 1.01 -10.77 -18.82
C LYS A 139 0.50 -9.41 -19.24
N ILE A 140 1.23 -8.37 -18.86
CA ILE A 140 0.98 -7.01 -19.34
C ILE A 140 1.66 -6.88 -20.71
N PRO A 141 0.96 -6.38 -21.73
CA PRO A 141 1.54 -6.20 -23.06
C PRO A 141 2.52 -5.01 -23.07
N PRO A 142 3.54 -5.03 -23.95
CA PRO A 142 4.50 -3.92 -24.10
C PRO A 142 3.87 -2.58 -24.50
N THR A 143 2.65 -2.62 -25.06
CA THR A 143 1.85 -1.44 -25.42
C THR A 143 1.58 -0.52 -24.24
N ILE A 144 1.74 -1.00 -23.00
CA ILE A 144 1.67 -0.17 -21.79
C ILE A 144 2.64 1.01 -21.83
N TYR A 145 3.80 0.86 -22.47
CA TYR A 145 4.81 1.92 -22.53
C TYR A 145 4.62 2.88 -23.71
N THR A 146 3.85 2.49 -24.74
CA THR A 146 3.69 3.28 -25.96
C THR A 146 2.31 3.93 -26.11
N SER A 147 1.27 3.39 -25.45
CA SER A 147 -0.11 3.86 -25.63
C SER A 147 -0.63 4.74 -24.48
N CYS A 148 0.16 4.91 -23.42
CA CYS A 148 -0.28 5.46 -22.13
C CYS A 148 0.39 6.80 -21.76
N GLU A 149 0.51 7.72 -22.72
CA GLU A 149 1.12 9.04 -22.50
C GLU A 149 0.44 9.86 -21.38
N ARG A 150 -0.87 9.68 -21.20
CA ARG A 150 -1.70 10.40 -20.21
C ARG A 150 -1.84 9.65 -18.88
N LEU A 151 -1.19 8.50 -18.73
CA LEU A 151 -1.38 7.65 -17.56
C LEU A 151 -0.76 8.33 -16.33
N VAL A 152 -1.60 8.61 -15.33
CA VAL A 152 -1.24 9.24 -14.06
C VAL A 152 -1.05 8.20 -12.95
N SER A 153 -1.83 7.12 -12.97
CA SER A 153 -1.69 6.02 -12.01
C SER A 153 -1.72 4.65 -12.67
N LEU A 154 -0.73 3.83 -12.32
CA LEU A 154 -0.62 2.42 -12.70
C LEU A 154 -0.63 1.55 -11.45
N LYS A 155 -1.61 0.64 -11.35
CA LYS A 155 -1.69 -0.35 -10.27
C LYS A 155 -1.75 -1.74 -10.88
N LEU A 156 -0.79 -2.58 -10.51
CA LEU A 156 -0.68 -3.94 -11.00
C LEU A 156 -0.54 -4.90 -9.82
N TYR A 157 -1.29 -5.99 -9.85
CA TYR A 157 -1.19 -7.05 -8.85
C TYR A 157 -1.09 -8.43 -9.49
N ARG A 158 -0.01 -9.17 -9.16
CA ARG A 158 0.28 -10.51 -9.69
C ARG A 158 0.38 -10.54 -11.22
N ALA A 159 1.26 -9.70 -11.75
CA ALA A 159 1.44 -9.53 -13.19
C ALA A 159 2.91 -9.72 -13.60
N THR A 160 3.14 -10.09 -14.87
CA THR A 160 4.45 -9.99 -15.49
C THR A 160 4.55 -8.70 -16.28
N LEU A 161 5.61 -7.93 -16.08
CA LEU A 161 5.85 -6.70 -16.81
C LEU A 161 7.00 -6.92 -17.81
N PRO A 162 6.81 -6.57 -19.11
CA PRO A 162 7.84 -6.73 -20.12
C PRO A 162 8.92 -5.65 -19.99
N THR A 163 10.11 -5.92 -20.54
CA THR A 163 11.15 -4.90 -20.70
C THR A 163 10.63 -3.76 -21.59
N PRO A 164 10.81 -2.49 -21.20
CA PRO A 164 10.47 -1.37 -22.05
C PRO A 164 11.35 -1.35 -23.31
N PRO A 165 10.81 -0.96 -24.48
CA PRO A 165 11.62 -0.63 -25.65
C PRO A 165 12.54 0.57 -25.39
N GLN A 166 13.57 0.76 -26.22
CA GLN A 166 14.37 1.99 -26.20
C GLN A 166 13.49 3.20 -26.60
N SER A 167 13.67 4.34 -25.91
CA SER A 167 13.01 5.63 -26.21
C SER A 167 11.49 5.73 -25.95
N VAL A 168 10.97 5.02 -24.95
CA VAL A 168 9.56 5.16 -24.52
C VAL A 168 9.44 5.98 -23.24
N SER A 169 8.32 6.70 -23.07
CA SER A 169 8.07 7.52 -21.88
C SER A 169 6.59 7.48 -21.46
N LEU A 170 6.38 7.44 -20.15
CA LEU A 170 5.13 7.64 -19.41
C LEU A 170 5.25 8.97 -18.64
N PRO A 171 5.16 10.11 -19.35
CA PRO A 171 5.56 11.42 -18.82
C PRO A 171 4.65 11.93 -17.69
N CYS A 172 3.38 11.50 -17.66
CA CYS A 172 2.40 11.93 -16.66
C CYS A 172 2.30 11.01 -15.44
N LEU A 173 3.06 9.90 -15.40
CA LEU A 173 2.87 8.87 -14.39
C LEU A 173 3.40 9.33 -13.03
N LYS A 174 2.49 9.55 -12.09
CA LYS A 174 2.79 10.01 -10.73
C LYS A 174 2.73 8.90 -9.69
N PHE A 175 1.86 7.92 -9.88
CA PHE A 175 1.61 6.86 -8.90
C PHE A 175 1.78 5.48 -9.54
N MET A 176 2.76 4.71 -9.10
CA MET A 176 2.97 3.34 -9.54
C MET A 176 2.90 2.36 -8.36
N ASP A 177 1.97 1.41 -8.41
CA ASP A 177 1.74 0.38 -7.39
C ASP A 177 1.86 -1.02 -7.99
N LEU A 178 3.03 -1.61 -7.83
CA LEU A 178 3.43 -2.90 -8.37
C LEU A 178 3.50 -3.92 -7.23
N LYS A 179 2.50 -4.80 -7.13
CA LYS A 179 2.42 -5.81 -6.07
C LYS A 179 2.49 -7.22 -6.63
N GLN A 180 3.38 -8.04 -6.07
CA GLN A 180 3.64 -9.39 -6.55
C GLN A 180 3.96 -9.41 -8.06
N ILE A 181 4.86 -8.52 -8.50
CA ILE A 181 5.24 -8.41 -9.91
C ILE A 181 6.45 -9.28 -10.22
N TRP A 182 6.44 -9.88 -11.41
CA TRP A 182 7.59 -10.48 -12.05
C TRP A 182 8.02 -9.62 -13.23
N PHE A 183 9.30 -9.29 -13.34
CA PHE A 183 9.80 -8.56 -14.51
C PHE A 183 10.46 -9.55 -15.46
N VAL A 184 10.10 -9.45 -16.74
CA VAL A 184 10.75 -10.24 -17.77
C VAL A 184 12.09 -9.58 -18.08
N GLY A 185 13.21 -10.26 -17.82
CA GLY A 185 14.56 -9.72 -17.99
C GLY A 185 15.12 -9.02 -16.74
N SER A 186 16.34 -8.48 -16.85
CA SER A 186 17.14 -7.98 -15.73
C SER A 186 17.22 -6.44 -15.64
N PHE A 187 16.15 -5.72 -16.00
CA PHE A 187 16.21 -4.26 -16.23
C PHE A 187 15.06 -3.48 -15.58
N VAL A 188 14.55 -3.98 -14.44
CA VAL A 188 13.43 -3.36 -13.69
C VAL A 188 13.66 -1.87 -13.46
N MET A 189 14.91 -1.49 -13.19
CA MET A 189 15.24 -0.14 -12.75
C MET A 189 15.53 0.82 -13.90
N ASP A 190 16.15 0.37 -14.99
CA ASP A 190 16.29 1.17 -16.21
C ASP A 190 14.91 1.57 -16.77
N MET A 191 13.90 0.71 -16.61
CA MET A 191 12.51 1.04 -16.93
C MET A 191 11.97 2.20 -16.08
N LEU A 192 12.11 2.13 -14.77
CA LEU A 192 11.52 3.13 -13.87
C LEU A 192 12.14 4.52 -14.08
N ILE A 193 13.43 4.58 -14.40
CA ILE A 193 14.22 5.80 -14.63
C ILE A 193 13.85 6.48 -15.94
N ALA A 194 13.99 5.77 -17.06
CA ALA A 194 13.90 6.37 -18.38
C ALA A 194 12.45 6.67 -18.75
N VAL A 195 11.52 5.85 -18.25
CA VAL A 195 10.14 5.87 -18.72
C VAL A 195 9.30 6.85 -17.88
N CYS A 196 9.54 7.05 -16.57
CA CYS A 196 8.57 7.73 -15.70
C CYS A 196 9.13 9.00 -15.00
N PRO A 197 9.36 10.12 -15.71
CA PRO A 197 10.02 11.31 -15.14
C PRO A 197 9.22 12.04 -14.04
N ALA A 198 7.88 11.96 -14.08
CA ALA A 198 7.00 12.63 -13.12
C ALA A 198 6.61 11.76 -11.91
N LEU A 199 7.31 10.65 -11.66
CA LEU A 199 6.91 9.68 -10.64
C LEU A 199 7.09 10.22 -9.22
N GLU A 200 5.99 10.35 -8.48
CA GLU A 200 5.96 10.88 -7.11
C GLU A 200 5.88 9.76 -6.07
N THR A 201 5.17 8.67 -6.37
CA THR A 201 4.98 7.52 -5.47
C THR A 201 5.23 6.21 -6.18
N LEU A 202 6.12 5.40 -5.61
CA LEU A 202 6.45 4.07 -6.11
C LEU A 202 6.23 3.02 -5.02
N THR A 203 5.46 1.99 -5.31
CA THR A 203 5.28 0.79 -4.48
C THR A 203 5.69 -0.42 -5.28
N VAL A 204 6.66 -1.19 -4.78
CA VAL A 204 7.18 -2.40 -5.40
C VAL A 204 7.23 -3.53 -4.38
N ASP A 205 6.51 -4.60 -4.65
CA ASP A 205 6.53 -5.86 -3.92
C ASP A 205 6.79 -6.98 -4.95
N LEU A 206 7.99 -7.56 -4.89
CA LEU A 206 8.49 -8.51 -5.87
C LEU A 206 8.11 -9.95 -5.51
N LEU A 207 7.93 -10.81 -6.52
CA LEU A 207 7.79 -12.25 -6.30
C LEU A 207 9.15 -12.90 -6.08
N TYR A 208 9.32 -13.60 -4.95
CA TYR A 208 10.53 -14.39 -4.66
C TYR A 208 10.35 -15.87 -4.93
N GLY A 209 11.42 -16.52 -5.38
CA GLY A 209 11.64 -17.96 -5.18
C GLY A 209 10.61 -18.87 -5.84
N VAL A 210 10.08 -18.47 -6.99
CA VAL A 210 9.08 -19.26 -7.71
C VAL A 210 9.71 -19.76 -8.99
N GLU A 211 9.94 -21.07 -9.06
CA GLU A 211 10.14 -21.77 -10.32
C GLU A 211 8.94 -21.47 -11.21
N VAL A 212 9.16 -20.69 -12.27
CA VAL A 212 8.15 -20.49 -13.28
C VAL A 212 7.93 -21.84 -13.97
N PRO A 213 6.71 -22.38 -14.03
CA PRO A 213 6.42 -23.62 -14.74
C PRO A 213 6.35 -23.35 -16.25
N SER A 214 7.42 -22.83 -16.82
CA SER A 214 7.62 -22.69 -18.25
C SER A 214 8.87 -23.49 -18.65
N PRO A 215 8.71 -24.66 -19.31
CA PRO A 215 9.82 -25.54 -19.66
C PRO A 215 10.85 -24.95 -20.64
N SER A 216 10.58 -23.77 -21.22
CA SER A 216 11.40 -23.18 -22.29
C SER A 216 12.33 -22.05 -21.85
N LEU A 217 12.38 -21.68 -20.56
CA LEU A 217 13.29 -20.65 -20.03
C LEU A 217 14.22 -21.17 -18.92
N LEU A 218 14.48 -22.48 -18.92
CA LEU A 218 15.21 -23.23 -17.88
C LEU A 218 16.71 -22.90 -17.72
N ASN A 219 17.22 -21.83 -18.34
CA ASN A 219 18.63 -21.43 -18.21
C ASN A 219 18.87 -20.06 -17.57
N SER A 220 17.85 -19.36 -17.06
CA SER A 220 18.11 -18.14 -16.27
C SER A 220 18.42 -18.49 -14.81
N ARG A 221 19.66 -18.94 -14.56
CA ARG A 221 20.25 -18.83 -13.22
C ARG A 221 20.37 -17.33 -12.90
N TYR A 222 19.64 -16.89 -11.88
CA TYR A 222 19.83 -15.65 -11.11
C TYR A 222 20.49 -14.49 -11.87
N ILE A 223 19.73 -13.78 -12.71
CA ILE A 223 20.19 -12.50 -13.27
C ILE A 223 19.52 -11.38 -12.50
N GLU A 224 20.22 -10.87 -11.49
CA GLU A 224 19.80 -9.75 -10.67
C GLU A 224 20.77 -8.59 -10.88
N ARG A 225 20.46 -7.77 -11.88
CA ARG A 225 21.05 -6.44 -12.09
C ARG A 225 19.93 -5.41 -11.96
N ILE A 226 20.07 -4.46 -11.06
CA ILE A 226 19.09 -3.44 -10.68
C ILE A 226 19.91 -2.17 -10.63
N ILE A 227 19.92 -1.42 -11.74
CA ILE A 227 20.64 -0.15 -11.88
C ILE A 227 19.66 1.00 -11.68
N MET A 228 19.73 1.71 -10.56
CA MET A 228 18.92 2.90 -10.27
C MET A 228 19.76 4.16 -10.40
N ASN A 229 19.43 5.03 -11.35
CA ASN A 229 20.03 6.35 -11.55
C ASN A 229 18.94 7.35 -11.95
N ASP A 230 18.84 8.46 -11.23
CA ASP A 230 17.94 9.60 -11.47
C ASP A 230 16.41 9.40 -11.34
N LEU A 231 15.92 9.54 -10.10
CA LEU A 231 14.50 9.56 -9.71
C LEU A 231 14.26 10.69 -8.69
N SER A 232 14.66 11.93 -9.04
CA SER A 232 14.60 13.10 -8.15
C SER A 232 13.18 13.49 -7.70
N SER A 233 12.15 13.04 -8.43
CA SER A 233 10.73 13.31 -8.17
C SER A 233 10.10 12.40 -7.10
N ILE A 234 10.73 11.28 -6.72
CA ILE A 234 10.10 10.31 -5.81
C ILE A 234 10.02 10.87 -4.39
N VAL A 235 8.79 11.09 -3.94
CA VAL A 235 8.49 11.51 -2.57
C VAL A 235 8.34 10.30 -1.66
N LYS A 236 7.67 9.23 -2.15
CA LYS A 236 7.32 8.05 -1.37
C LYS A 236 7.75 6.74 -2.04
N LEU A 237 8.49 5.90 -1.32
CA LEU A 237 8.91 4.57 -1.78
C LEU A 237 8.47 3.47 -0.82
N TYR A 238 7.78 2.46 -1.34
CA TYR A 238 7.50 1.21 -0.63
C TYR A 238 8.23 0.06 -1.33
N PHE A 239 9.16 -0.61 -0.65
CA PHE A 239 9.88 -1.74 -1.22
C PHE A 239 9.85 -2.96 -0.29
N VAL A 240 9.40 -4.08 -0.84
CA VAL A 240 9.50 -5.40 -0.23
C VAL A 240 10.21 -6.30 -1.25
N GLY A 241 11.53 -6.45 -1.07
CA GLY A 241 12.49 -7.19 -1.93
C GLY A 241 13.62 -7.81 -1.09
N LEU A 242 13.94 -9.10 -1.24
CA LEU A 242 15.30 -9.64 -1.08
C LEU A 242 16.14 -9.11 -2.24
N ILE A 243 17.30 -8.59 -1.90
CA ILE A 243 18.30 -8.13 -2.86
C ILE A 243 19.44 -9.16 -2.82
N SER A 244 19.72 -9.83 -3.94
CA SER A 244 20.76 -10.85 -4.01
C SER A 244 22.07 -10.35 -4.62
N SER A 245 22.09 -9.14 -5.20
CA SER A 245 23.30 -8.52 -5.79
C SER A 245 23.71 -7.21 -5.09
N VAL A 246 25.03 -6.98 -4.99
CA VAL A 246 25.63 -5.76 -4.42
C VAL A 246 25.21 -4.53 -5.23
N GLU A 247 25.28 -4.61 -6.57
CA GLU A 247 24.93 -3.51 -7.47
C GLU A 247 23.50 -3.03 -7.18
N ASN A 248 22.57 -3.98 -7.07
CA ASN A 248 21.16 -3.73 -6.78
C ASN A 248 20.95 -2.97 -5.47
N TYR A 249 21.75 -3.32 -4.48
CA TYR A 249 21.72 -2.68 -3.17
C TYR A 249 22.25 -1.25 -3.25
N LEU A 250 23.41 -1.02 -3.90
CA LEU A 250 23.98 0.32 -4.07
C LEU A 250 23.02 1.26 -4.81
N HIS A 251 22.37 0.75 -5.84
CA HIS A 251 21.35 1.49 -6.56
C HIS A 251 20.12 1.82 -5.70
N LEU A 252 19.69 0.89 -4.86
CA LEU A 252 18.60 1.16 -3.91
C LEU A 252 19.00 2.29 -2.95
N LEU A 253 20.23 2.26 -2.45
CA LEU A 253 20.78 3.32 -1.61
C LEU A 253 20.74 4.69 -2.31
N THR A 254 21.09 4.74 -3.60
CA THR A 254 21.01 5.96 -4.41
C THR A 254 19.59 6.50 -4.49
N VAL A 255 18.58 5.65 -4.70
CA VAL A 255 17.17 6.12 -4.77
C VAL A 255 16.65 6.54 -3.41
N ILE A 256 16.85 5.73 -2.37
CA ILE A 256 16.33 6.05 -1.03
C ILE A 256 17.04 7.29 -0.43
N SER A 257 18.26 7.63 -0.86
CA SER A 257 18.94 8.89 -0.48
C SER A 257 18.17 10.16 -0.84
N ARG A 258 17.26 10.06 -1.82
CA ARG A 258 16.55 11.21 -2.38
C ARG A 258 15.09 11.31 -1.92
N VAL A 259 14.53 10.29 -1.27
CA VAL A 259 13.11 10.25 -0.90
C VAL A 259 12.81 10.92 0.44
N ARG A 260 11.57 11.41 0.58
CA ARG A 260 11.09 12.04 1.82
C ARG A 260 10.39 11.07 2.76
N GLU A 261 9.69 10.09 2.20
CA GLU A 261 9.01 9.04 2.95
C GLU A 261 9.44 7.66 2.42
N LEU A 262 9.95 6.82 3.30
CA LEU A 262 10.43 5.48 2.95
C LEU A 262 9.69 4.43 3.75
N THR A 263 9.26 3.36 3.09
CA THR A 263 8.77 2.15 3.73
C THR A 263 9.51 0.94 3.17
N ILE A 264 10.13 0.15 4.04
CA ILE A 264 10.99 -0.99 3.68
C ILE A 264 10.68 -2.23 4.51
N SER A 265 11.01 -3.42 4.00
CA SER A 265 11.09 -4.63 4.82
C SER A 265 12.34 -4.61 5.70
N SER A 266 12.29 -5.22 6.89
CA SER A 266 13.47 -5.42 7.75
C SER A 266 14.60 -6.19 7.05
N ASP A 267 14.29 -7.01 6.05
CA ASP A 267 15.29 -7.78 5.28
C ASP A 267 16.27 -6.87 4.53
N ILE A 268 15.86 -5.68 4.11
CA ILE A 268 16.75 -4.73 3.43
C ILE A 268 17.83 -4.22 4.40
N LEU A 269 17.46 -3.99 5.65
CA LEU A 269 18.40 -3.51 6.68
C LEU A 269 19.46 -4.58 7.00
N THR A 270 19.09 -5.87 7.00
CA THR A 270 20.04 -6.96 7.25
C THR A 270 20.97 -7.23 6.07
N VAL A 271 20.50 -6.97 4.84
CA VAL A 271 21.32 -7.08 3.62
C VAL A 271 22.51 -6.13 3.65
N HIS A 272 22.41 -4.97 4.32
CA HIS A 272 23.55 -4.08 4.47
C HIS A 272 24.78 -4.79 5.04
N ARG A 273 24.63 -5.64 6.08
CA ARG A 273 25.77 -6.39 6.66
C ARG A 273 26.45 -7.33 5.67
N LYS A 274 25.67 -7.91 4.74
CA LYS A 274 26.24 -8.78 3.70
C LYS A 274 27.12 -7.99 2.75
N PHE A 275 26.76 -6.74 2.48
CA PHE A 275 27.44 -5.87 1.52
C PHE A 275 28.29 -4.76 2.19
N SER A 276 28.33 -4.67 3.51
CA SER A 276 28.99 -3.58 4.25
C SER A 276 30.52 -3.61 4.13
N LYS A 277 31.09 -4.68 3.57
CA LYS A 277 32.52 -4.74 3.22
C LYS A 277 32.85 -3.87 2.00
N SER A 278 31.89 -3.48 1.16
CA SER A 278 32.16 -2.77 -0.09
C SER A 278 31.99 -1.24 0.01
N GLU A 279 30.97 -0.71 0.69
CA GLU A 279 30.73 0.74 0.78
C GLU A 279 29.96 1.15 2.05
N SER A 280 30.18 2.39 2.52
CA SER A 280 29.43 2.99 3.63
C SER A 280 28.04 3.46 3.19
N LEU A 281 27.04 3.38 4.08
CA LEU A 281 25.71 3.95 3.81
C LEU A 281 25.78 5.46 3.50
N PRO A 282 25.09 5.94 2.44
CA PRO A 282 24.97 7.37 2.17
C PRO A 282 24.13 8.06 3.25
N GLN A 283 24.22 9.39 3.31
CA GLN A 283 23.37 10.20 4.17
C GLN A 283 21.98 10.43 3.53
N PHE A 284 20.92 10.21 4.30
CA PHE A 284 19.52 10.34 3.91
C PHE A 284 18.91 11.68 4.37
N HIS A 285 19.51 12.81 3.98
CA HIS A 285 19.14 14.14 4.47
C HIS A 285 17.69 14.56 4.17
N LYS A 286 17.09 14.03 3.09
CA LYS A 286 15.71 14.35 2.70
C LYS A 286 14.66 13.52 3.44
N LEU A 287 15.08 12.44 4.10
CA LEU A 287 14.18 11.48 4.70
C LEU A 287 13.56 12.05 5.99
N SER A 288 12.24 12.20 5.98
CA SER A 288 11.47 12.73 7.12
C SER A 288 10.54 11.69 7.74
N PHE A 289 10.21 10.63 7.00
CA PHE A 289 9.38 9.52 7.47
C PHE A 289 10.00 8.18 7.08
N LEU A 290 10.11 7.26 8.03
CA LEU A 290 10.58 5.90 7.84
C LEU A 290 9.57 4.91 8.42
N SER A 291 9.20 3.90 7.63
CA SER A 291 8.44 2.75 8.11
C SER A 291 9.19 1.45 7.81
N VAL A 292 9.47 0.66 8.85
CA VAL A 292 10.10 -0.65 8.71
C VAL A 292 9.07 -1.72 9.01
N LYS A 293 8.81 -2.57 8.02
CA LYS A 293 7.82 -3.64 8.08
C LYS A 293 8.43 -5.01 8.28
N ALA A 294 7.59 -5.91 8.78
CA ALA A 294 7.85 -7.33 8.86
C ALA A 294 9.08 -7.70 9.68
N ILE A 295 9.31 -6.97 10.78
CA ILE A 295 10.45 -7.18 11.67
C ILE A 295 10.34 -8.57 12.30
N ASN A 296 11.21 -9.48 11.88
CA ASN A 296 11.22 -10.90 12.26
C ASN A 296 12.62 -11.46 12.58
N ASN A 297 13.68 -10.66 12.39
CA ASN A 297 15.06 -11.15 12.45
C ASN A 297 15.73 -10.76 13.77
N PHE A 298 16.47 -11.69 14.38
CA PHE A 298 17.37 -11.38 15.50
C PHE A 298 18.47 -10.39 15.03
N GLY A 299 18.81 -9.40 15.86
CA GLY A 299 19.82 -8.39 15.51
C GLY A 299 19.36 -7.31 14.53
N PHE A 300 18.09 -7.28 14.10
CA PHE A 300 17.59 -6.21 13.22
C PHE A 300 17.78 -4.81 13.83
N TRP A 301 17.77 -4.71 15.16
CA TRP A 301 17.84 -3.45 15.87
C TRP A 301 19.16 -2.72 15.61
N GLU A 302 20.29 -3.43 15.67
CA GLU A 302 21.61 -2.86 15.33
C GLU A 302 21.62 -2.30 13.90
N HIS A 303 21.03 -3.03 12.95
CA HIS A 303 20.91 -2.58 11.56
C HIS A 303 20.01 -1.36 11.42
N LEU A 304 18.93 -1.28 12.20
CA LEU A 304 18.08 -0.11 12.25
C LEU A 304 18.85 1.10 12.81
N LEU A 305 19.58 0.95 13.91
CA LEU A 305 20.35 2.05 14.50
C LEU A 305 21.41 2.60 13.55
N VAL A 306 22.17 1.72 12.88
CA VAL A 306 23.16 2.11 11.85
C VAL A 306 22.50 2.89 10.70
N PHE A 307 21.29 2.50 10.29
CA PHE A 307 20.54 3.21 9.25
C PHE A 307 20.01 4.57 9.75
N LEU A 308 19.47 4.62 10.97
CA LEU A 308 18.97 5.85 11.61
C LEU A 308 20.07 6.89 11.81
N GLU A 309 21.30 6.46 12.07
CA GLU A 309 22.46 7.36 12.20
C GLU A 309 22.76 8.13 10.90
N LYS A 310 22.29 7.62 9.76
CA LYS A 310 22.38 8.29 8.47
C LYS A 310 21.14 9.12 8.11
N CYS A 311 20.19 9.30 9.01
CA CYS A 311 18.90 9.96 8.76
C CYS A 311 18.72 11.23 9.62
N PRO A 312 19.55 12.28 9.48
CA PRO A 312 19.61 13.39 10.45
C PRO A 312 18.28 14.14 10.64
N ASN A 313 17.45 14.22 9.60
CA ASN A 313 16.20 15.00 9.60
C ASN A 313 14.93 14.15 9.79
N LEU A 314 15.07 12.92 10.30
CA LEU A 314 13.94 12.00 10.44
C LEU A 314 12.97 12.47 11.52
N LYS A 315 11.70 12.71 11.14
CA LYS A 315 10.65 13.19 12.05
C LYS A 315 9.70 12.10 12.52
N SER A 316 9.49 11.06 11.72
CA SER A 316 8.52 10.01 12.02
C SER A 316 9.08 8.63 11.75
N LEU A 317 8.95 7.73 12.72
CA LEU A 317 9.37 6.34 12.63
C LEU A 317 8.20 5.40 12.93
N VAL A 318 7.95 4.45 12.02
CA VAL A 318 6.94 3.40 12.19
C VAL A 318 7.60 2.02 12.14
N MET A 319 7.42 1.19 13.16
CA MET A 319 7.97 -0.16 13.22
C MET A 319 6.85 -1.20 13.31
N ASP A 320 6.84 -2.20 12.43
CA ASP A 320 5.82 -3.26 12.39
C ASP A 320 6.46 -4.64 12.68
N PHE A 321 6.27 -5.07 13.93
CA PHE A 321 6.80 -6.28 14.55
C PHE A 321 5.86 -7.47 14.33
N LYS A 322 6.40 -8.56 13.75
CA LYS A 322 5.62 -9.77 13.40
C LYS A 322 5.92 -11.02 14.21
N SER A 323 6.99 -11.02 15.01
CA SER A 323 7.53 -12.13 15.79
C SER A 323 7.49 -11.81 17.29
N TYR A 324 7.75 -12.84 18.09
CA TYR A 324 7.87 -12.77 19.54
C TYR A 324 9.36 -12.74 19.91
N ASN A 325 9.74 -11.89 20.87
CA ASN A 325 11.08 -11.73 21.44
C ASN A 325 12.22 -11.41 20.44
N TYR A 326 12.74 -10.18 20.50
CA TYR A 326 13.72 -9.67 19.52
C TYR A 326 15.15 -9.54 20.04
N GLY A 327 15.40 -9.82 21.32
CA GLY A 327 16.73 -9.68 21.91
C GLY A 327 17.32 -8.28 21.70
N LEU A 328 16.49 -7.24 21.89
CA LEU A 328 16.86 -5.86 21.59
C LEU A 328 18.01 -5.38 22.48
N ASN A 329 18.97 -4.71 21.84
CA ASN A 329 20.15 -4.18 22.48
C ASN A 329 20.26 -2.66 22.25
N PHE A 330 20.25 -1.88 23.33
CA PHE A 330 20.04 -0.43 23.29
C PHE A 330 21.28 0.38 23.72
N PHE A 331 22.44 0.09 23.14
CA PHE A 331 23.69 0.81 23.50
C PHE A 331 23.84 2.14 22.77
N ASP A 332 23.47 2.20 21.49
CA ASP A 332 23.66 3.40 20.67
C ASP A 332 22.37 4.21 20.55
N VAL A 333 22.49 5.54 20.52
CA VAL A 333 21.36 6.46 20.32
C VAL A 333 21.64 7.35 19.12
N PRO A 334 20.98 7.10 17.97
CA PRO A 334 21.22 7.87 16.78
C PRO A 334 20.87 9.34 16.91
N GLN A 335 21.59 10.21 16.21
CA GLN A 335 21.37 11.67 16.29
C GLN A 335 19.93 12.10 16.00
N CYS A 336 19.24 11.41 15.07
CA CYS A 336 17.84 11.72 14.76
C CYS A 336 16.89 11.40 15.93
N VAL A 337 17.18 10.36 16.71
CA VAL A 337 16.40 9.99 17.91
C VAL A 337 16.53 11.09 18.96
N LEU A 338 17.74 11.64 19.13
CA LEU A 338 17.99 12.71 20.08
C LEU A 338 17.27 14.01 19.68
N SER A 339 17.38 14.42 18.41
CA SER A 339 17.17 15.82 18.02
C SER A 339 15.97 16.11 17.12
N SER A 340 15.52 15.16 16.29
CA SER A 340 14.54 15.45 15.23
C SER A 340 13.29 14.58 15.24
N LEU A 341 13.31 13.45 15.95
CA LEU A 341 12.21 12.49 15.96
C LEU A 341 11.00 13.00 16.77
N GLU A 342 9.92 13.33 16.07
CA GLU A 342 8.68 13.88 16.63
C GLU A 342 7.62 12.80 16.88
N PHE A 343 7.58 11.75 16.04
CA PHE A 343 6.54 10.73 16.08
C PHE A 343 7.13 9.32 16.01
N VAL A 344 6.74 8.45 16.94
CA VAL A 344 7.08 7.02 16.91
C VAL A 344 5.81 6.19 16.98
N GLU A 345 5.62 5.27 16.04
CA GLU A 345 4.56 4.26 16.07
C GLU A 345 5.15 2.86 16.06
N VAL A 346 4.78 2.07 17.06
CA VAL A 346 5.14 0.66 17.16
C VAL A 346 3.88 -0.17 16.97
N ARG A 347 3.87 -1.03 15.96
CA ARG A 347 2.82 -2.03 15.74
C ARG A 347 3.38 -3.36 16.20
N ALA A 348 2.77 -3.93 17.23
CA ALA A 348 3.25 -5.14 17.85
C ALA A 348 2.14 -6.17 18.00
N LYS A 349 2.53 -7.44 17.88
CA LYS A 349 1.67 -8.58 18.21
C LYS A 349 1.76 -8.99 19.68
N ASP A 350 2.84 -8.58 20.35
CA ASP A 350 3.21 -8.98 21.70
C ASP A 350 3.93 -7.82 22.41
N MET A 351 3.93 -7.88 23.75
CA MET A 351 4.39 -6.83 24.66
C MET A 351 5.83 -7.04 25.19
N ALA A 352 6.45 -8.20 24.98
CA ALA A 352 7.72 -8.60 25.62
C ALA A 352 8.88 -7.58 25.52
N ASP A 353 8.93 -6.78 24.45
CA ASP A 353 9.96 -5.75 24.26
C ASP A 353 9.41 -4.30 24.21
N MET A 354 8.09 -4.13 24.30
CA MET A 354 7.45 -2.82 24.10
C MET A 354 7.85 -1.80 25.16
N LYS A 355 8.01 -2.25 26.41
CA LYS A 355 8.53 -1.40 27.50
C LYS A 355 9.93 -0.90 27.22
N LYS A 356 10.82 -1.76 26.69
CA LYS A 356 12.21 -1.38 26.40
C LYS A 356 12.26 -0.39 25.24
N ILE A 357 11.51 -0.64 24.18
CA ILE A 357 11.40 0.28 23.04
C ILE A 357 10.83 1.63 23.49
N GLY A 358 9.75 1.61 24.26
CA GLY A 358 9.15 2.81 24.83
C GLY A 358 10.16 3.60 25.65
N ARG A 359 10.87 2.95 26.58
CA ARG A 359 11.91 3.58 27.39
C ARG A 359 13.00 4.20 26.53
N TYR A 360 13.48 3.47 25.53
CA TYR A 360 14.54 3.96 24.65
C TYR A 360 14.15 5.26 23.93
N PHE A 361 12.96 5.33 23.33
CA PHE A 361 12.55 6.55 22.64
C PHE A 361 12.19 7.67 23.61
N MET A 362 11.41 7.38 24.65
CA MET A 362 10.93 8.41 25.58
C MET A 362 12.04 9.01 26.44
N ALA A 363 13.05 8.23 26.83
CA ALA A 363 14.16 8.72 27.66
C ALA A 363 15.22 9.49 26.85
N ASN A 364 15.30 9.28 25.54
CA ASN A 364 16.36 9.89 24.71
C ASN A 364 15.86 11.04 23.83
N SER A 365 14.60 11.03 23.41
CA SER A 365 14.12 11.96 22.36
C SER A 365 13.61 13.27 22.96
N THR A 366 14.29 14.39 22.70
CA THR A 366 13.89 15.70 23.23
C THR A 366 12.74 16.34 22.45
N ALA A 367 12.59 15.99 21.16
CA ALA A 367 11.58 16.53 20.25
C ALA A 367 10.31 15.66 20.13
N LEU A 368 10.23 14.54 20.86
CA LEU A 368 9.16 13.55 20.70
C LEU A 368 7.81 14.09 21.18
N LYS A 369 6.86 14.24 20.27
CA LYS A 369 5.50 14.71 20.53
C LYS A 369 4.53 13.56 20.80
N LYS A 370 4.74 12.41 20.17
CA LYS A 370 3.82 11.28 20.30
C LYS A 370 4.50 9.94 20.15
N PHE A 371 4.30 9.07 21.14
CA PHE A 371 4.62 7.65 21.08
C PHE A 371 3.32 6.84 20.99
N THR A 372 3.13 6.10 19.90
CA THR A 372 1.94 5.29 19.67
C THR A 372 2.28 3.81 19.68
N LEU A 373 1.64 3.05 20.56
CA LEU A 373 1.66 1.59 20.56
C LEU A 373 0.36 1.07 19.94
N ARG A 374 0.44 0.30 18.85
CA ARG A 374 -0.69 -0.38 18.23
C ARG A 374 -0.59 -1.88 18.47
N LEU A 375 -1.62 -2.43 19.08
CA LEU A 375 -1.74 -3.85 19.41
C LEU A 375 -2.86 -4.48 18.60
N ASP A 376 -2.65 -5.73 18.19
CA ASP A 376 -3.69 -6.53 17.54
C ASP A 376 -4.76 -6.98 18.55
N GLN A 377 -4.35 -7.34 19.77
CA GLN A 377 -5.19 -7.76 20.89
C GLN A 377 -4.62 -7.22 22.21
N ILE A 378 -5.47 -7.05 23.23
CA ILE A 378 -5.07 -6.74 24.61
C ILE A 378 -5.66 -7.83 25.51
N GLU A 379 -4.84 -8.33 26.42
CA GLU A 379 -5.17 -9.36 27.42
C GLU A 379 -4.90 -8.78 28.81
N GLU A 380 -5.44 -9.39 29.87
CA GLU A 380 -5.31 -8.84 31.24
C GLU A 380 -3.85 -8.69 31.68
N GLU A 381 -2.98 -9.61 31.28
CA GLU A 381 -1.55 -9.58 31.57
C GLU A 381 -0.82 -8.37 30.94
N HIS A 382 -1.36 -7.81 29.85
CA HIS A 382 -0.77 -6.67 29.17
C HIS A 382 -0.94 -5.35 29.94
N TYR A 383 -1.95 -5.24 30.82
CA TYR A 383 -2.20 -3.99 31.57
C TYR A 383 -1.04 -3.60 32.48
N VAL A 384 -0.36 -4.57 33.07
CA VAL A 384 0.83 -4.31 33.91
C VAL A 384 1.90 -3.60 33.07
N ILE A 385 2.20 -4.13 31.88
CA ILE A 385 3.21 -3.55 30.98
C ILE A 385 2.76 -2.19 30.44
N LEU A 386 1.46 -2.00 30.18
CA LEU A 386 0.92 -0.70 29.75
C LEU A 386 1.05 0.36 30.85
N ASN A 387 0.70 0.04 32.09
CA ASN A 387 0.85 0.95 33.23
C ASN A 387 2.31 1.35 33.42
N GLU A 388 3.22 0.37 33.33
CA GLU A 388 4.65 0.64 33.37
C GLU A 388 5.13 1.52 32.20
N LEU A 389 4.59 1.33 30.99
CA LEU A 389 4.90 2.14 29.81
C LEU A 389 4.44 3.60 30.00
N PHE A 390 3.23 3.82 30.54
CA PHE A 390 2.70 5.16 30.81
C PHE A 390 3.50 5.91 31.89
N ALA A 391 4.06 5.17 32.85
CA ALA A 391 4.89 5.68 33.94
C ALA A 391 6.35 5.95 33.55
N LEU A 392 6.77 5.67 32.31
CA LEU A 392 8.15 5.91 31.89
C LEU A 392 8.49 7.41 31.87
N PRO A 393 9.72 7.78 32.28
CA PRO A 393 10.17 9.16 32.21
C PRO A 393 10.25 9.62 30.76
N ARG A 394 9.86 10.88 30.53
CA ARG A 394 9.80 11.50 29.21
C ARG A 394 10.81 12.64 29.17
N GLN A 395 11.71 12.59 28.19
CA GLN A 395 12.66 13.66 27.94
C GLN A 395 11.98 14.87 27.29
N SER A 396 10.97 14.64 26.46
CA SER A 396 10.13 15.68 25.90
C SER A 396 8.85 15.86 26.71
N MET A 397 8.59 17.10 27.15
CA MET A 397 7.37 17.47 27.88
C MET A 397 6.13 17.48 26.98
N GLU A 398 6.29 17.49 25.65
CA GLU A 398 5.18 17.39 24.70
C GLU A 398 4.77 15.93 24.41
N CYS A 399 5.56 14.95 24.87
CA CYS A 399 5.35 13.55 24.52
C CYS A 399 4.06 12.98 25.11
N GLU A 400 3.09 12.70 24.24
CA GLU A 400 1.88 11.94 24.54
C GLU A 400 2.10 10.45 24.24
N VAL A 401 1.75 9.58 25.19
CA VAL A 401 1.73 8.12 24.99
C VAL A 401 0.32 7.68 24.64
N VAL A 402 0.16 7.03 23.49
CA VAL A 402 -1.13 6.57 22.97
C VAL A 402 -1.11 5.08 22.68
N VAL A 403 -2.09 4.35 23.21
CA VAL A 403 -2.25 2.92 22.94
C VAL A 403 -3.53 2.69 22.15
N ARG A 404 -3.44 1.96 21.04
CA ARG A 404 -4.58 1.61 20.17
C ARG A 404 -4.66 0.10 20.00
N CYS A 405 -5.87 -0.46 20.18
CA CYS A 405 -6.13 -1.88 19.94
C CYS A 405 -7.17 -2.09 18.83
N ARG A 406 -7.00 -3.15 18.02
CA ARG A 406 -7.96 -3.54 16.97
C ARG A 406 -9.19 -4.25 17.50
N ALA A 407 -9.09 -5.04 18.58
CA ALA A 407 -10.22 -5.79 19.12
C ALA A 407 -10.20 -5.77 20.65
N PHE A 408 -11.33 -5.37 21.24
CA PHE A 408 -11.66 -5.66 22.63
C PHE A 408 -12.51 -6.92 22.64
N GLY A 409 -12.15 -7.91 23.46
CA GLY A 409 -13.06 -9.02 23.77
C GLY A 409 -14.40 -8.45 24.20
N THR A 410 -15.45 -8.78 23.43
CA THR A 410 -16.84 -8.29 23.53
C THR A 410 -17.08 -6.80 23.23
N CYS A 411 -17.45 -6.54 21.96
CA CYS A 411 -18.20 -5.37 21.47
C CYS A 411 -17.75 -3.96 21.91
N LYS A 412 -16.61 -3.48 21.41
CA LYS A 412 -16.41 -2.06 21.01
C LYS A 412 -15.17 -1.94 20.10
N PRO A 413 -15.27 -1.32 18.90
CA PRO A 413 -14.11 -1.09 18.05
C PRO A 413 -13.39 0.17 18.54
N PHE A 414 -12.10 0.02 18.90
CA PHE A 414 -11.16 1.07 19.34
C PHE A 414 -11.39 1.64 20.76
N SER A 415 -10.70 1.07 21.75
CA SER A 415 -10.37 1.77 23.00
C SER A 415 -9.11 2.62 22.76
N LEU A 416 -9.24 3.93 22.89
CA LEU A 416 -8.10 4.85 22.86
C LEU A 416 -7.66 5.08 24.32
N PHE A 417 -6.44 4.67 24.67
CA PHE A 417 -5.83 5.07 25.95
C PHE A 417 -4.83 6.18 25.66
N THR A 418 -5.07 7.37 26.21
CA THR A 418 -4.20 8.55 26.07
C THR A 418 -3.78 9.02 27.44
N CYS A 419 -2.48 9.18 27.67
CA CYS A 419 -1.96 9.86 28.85
C CYS A 419 -1.20 11.12 28.39
N ALA A 420 -1.90 12.26 28.42
CA ALA A 420 -1.27 13.57 28.41
C ALA A 420 -0.83 13.89 29.84
N ASN A 421 0.38 14.42 30.00
CA ASN A 421 1.04 14.66 31.29
C ASN A 421 0.08 15.17 32.40
N GLY A 422 0.02 14.41 33.50
CA GLY A 422 -0.76 14.75 34.69
C GLY A 422 -1.33 13.49 35.34
N PHE A 423 -0.95 13.25 36.59
CA PHE A 423 -1.47 12.18 37.45
C PHE A 423 -3.00 12.05 37.40
N SER A 424 -3.50 10.86 37.05
CA SER A 424 -4.37 9.99 37.87
C SER A 424 -4.82 8.80 37.05
#